data_AF-A0A221RB53-F1
#
_entry.id   AF-A0A221RB53-F1
#
_cell.length_a   1.000
_cell.length_b   1.000
_cell.length_c   1.000
_cell.angle_alpha   90.00
_cell.angle_beta   90.00
_cell.angle_gamma   90.00
#
_symmetry.space_group_name_H-M   'P 1'
#
loop_
_entity.id
_entity.type
_entity.pdbx_description
1 polymer ?
#
loop_
_entity_poly.entity_id
_entity_poly.type
_entity_poly.pdbx_seq_one_letter_code
_entity_poly.pdbx_strand_id
1 'polypeptide(L)'
;MAAGQQSEAEHHALALWAADCAERVLPLFERERHDDARPRHAVEAARAWLRGEIEVAQARAAAMAAHDAAQAAQSAAARSAARAAEHAAATAHVASHAKKAASYADRAEREGAGGS
;
A
#
# COMPACT_ATOMS: atom_id res chain seq x y z
N MET A 1 -5.27 2.72 -30.19
CA MET A 1 -5.25 1.70 -29.13
C MET A 1 -6.26 2.11 -28.07
N ALA A 2 -7.40 1.43 -27.99
CA ALA A 2 -8.33 1.65 -26.89
C ALA A 2 -7.70 1.05 -25.64
N ALA A 3 -7.48 1.86 -24.60
CA ALA A 3 -7.18 1.33 -23.28
C ALA A 3 -8.33 0.39 -22.91
N GLY A 4 -8.04 -0.91 -22.78
CA GLY A 4 -9.05 -1.88 -22.38
C GLY A 4 -9.65 -1.45 -21.05
N GLN A 5 -10.97 -1.32 -21.02
CA GLN A 5 -11.71 -1.06 -19.78
C GLN A 5 -11.40 -2.23 -18.83
N GLN A 6 -10.70 -1.96 -17.72
CA GLN A 6 -10.44 -2.99 -16.71
C GLN A 6 -11.78 -3.40 -16.11
N SER A 7 -12.05 -4.70 -16.07
CA SER A 7 -13.20 -5.24 -15.38
C SER A 7 -13.07 -5.03 -13.86
N GLU A 8 -14.19 -4.97 -13.16
CA GLU A 8 -14.23 -4.89 -11.70
C GLU A 8 -13.45 -6.06 -11.05
N ALA A 9 -13.55 -7.25 -11.63
CA ALA A 9 -12.80 -8.43 -11.19
C ALA A 9 -11.27 -8.25 -11.32
N GLU A 10 -10.79 -7.67 -12.43
CA GLU A 10 -9.37 -7.35 -12.60
C GLU A 10 -8.91 -6.27 -11.62
N HIS A 11 -9.75 -5.26 -11.36
CA HIS A 11 -9.46 -4.22 -10.38
C HIS A 11 -9.34 -4.81 -8.97
N HIS A 12 -10.28 -5.68 -8.57
CA HIS A 12 -10.21 -6.37 -7.29
C HIS A 12 -8.99 -7.30 -7.18
N ALA A 13 -8.66 -8.06 -8.24
CA ALA A 13 -7.46 -8.88 -8.26
C ALA A 13 -6.18 -8.04 -8.07
N LEU A 14 -6.11 -6.87 -8.72
CA LEU A 14 -4.99 -5.93 -8.57
C LEU A 14 -4.91 -5.32 -7.17
N ALA A 15 -6.04 -4.98 -6.56
CA ALA A 15 -6.08 -4.46 -5.19
C ALA A 15 -5.67 -5.52 -4.16
N LEU A 16 -6.09 -6.78 -4.34
CA LEU A 16 -5.66 -7.88 -3.49
C LEU A 16 -4.15 -8.10 -3.58
N TRP A 17 -3.61 -8.19 -4.80
CA TRP A 17 -2.18 -8.32 -5.02
C TRP A 17 -1.38 -7.16 -4.42
N ALA A 18 -1.88 -5.92 -4.56
CA ALA A 18 -1.25 -4.74 -3.97
C ALA A 18 -1.21 -4.80 -2.43
N ALA A 19 -2.30 -5.25 -1.81
CA ALA A 19 -2.38 -5.44 -0.36
C ALA A 19 -1.39 -6.53 0.11
N ASP A 20 -1.32 -7.67 -0.59
CA ASP A 20 -0.37 -8.75 -0.26
C ASP A 20 1.10 -8.31 -0.43
N CYS A 21 1.40 -7.48 -1.43
CA CYS A 21 2.72 -6.87 -1.59
C CYS A 21 3.06 -5.93 -0.42
N ALA A 22 2.15 -5.04 -0.05
CA ALA A 22 2.37 -4.07 1.03
C ALA A 22 2.47 -4.76 2.41
N GLU A 23 1.66 -5.77 2.68
CA GLU A 23 1.66 -6.49 3.95
C GLU A 23 3.00 -7.19 4.22
N ARG A 24 3.62 -7.78 3.18
CA ARG A 24 4.92 -8.45 3.31
C ARG A 24 6.04 -7.55 3.82
N VAL A 25 5.99 -6.26 3.50
CA VAL A 25 7.03 -5.29 3.87
C VAL A 25 6.65 -4.41 5.05
N LEU A 26 5.40 -4.49 5.51
CA LEU A 26 4.88 -3.73 6.65
C LEU A 26 5.77 -3.85 7.92
N PRO A 27 6.34 -5.03 8.26
CA PRO A 27 7.22 -5.14 9.42
C PRO A 27 8.47 -4.23 9.37
N LEU A 28 8.93 -3.82 8.17
CA LEU A 28 10.06 -2.90 8.03
C LEU A 28 9.73 -1.50 8.56
N PHE A 29 8.48 -1.06 8.40
CA PHE A 29 8.01 0.19 8.99
C PHE A 29 7.74 0.02 10.49
N GLU A 30 7.03 -1.05 10.88
CA GLU A 30 6.61 -1.27 12.27
C GLU A 30 7.79 -1.47 13.23
N ARG A 31 8.91 -2.02 12.75
CA ARG A 31 10.15 -2.10 13.54
C ARG A 31 10.70 -0.72 13.91
N GLU A 32 10.52 0.28 13.06
CA GLU A 32 10.98 1.65 13.31
C GLU A 32 9.94 2.49 14.09
N ARG A 33 8.65 2.26 13.81
CA ARG A 33 7.51 3.02 14.33
C ARG A 33 6.40 2.07 14.76
N HIS A 34 6.58 1.41 15.91
CA HIS A 34 5.66 0.39 16.42
C HIS A 34 4.30 0.95 16.87
N ASP A 35 4.22 2.25 17.14
CA ASP A 35 3.04 2.99 17.60
C ASP A 35 2.26 3.66 16.46
N ASP A 36 2.82 3.70 15.25
CA ASP A 36 2.19 4.31 14.08
C ASP A 36 1.49 3.26 13.21
N ALA A 37 0.19 3.09 13.44
CA ALA A 37 -0.64 2.12 12.72
C ALA A 37 -1.07 2.57 11.31
N ARG A 38 -0.71 3.78 10.85
CA ARG A 38 -1.24 4.34 9.58
C ARG A 38 -0.95 3.45 8.37
N PRO A 39 0.25 2.86 8.18
CA PRO A 39 0.49 1.93 7.07
C PRO A 39 -0.31 0.63 7.19
N ARG A 40 -0.46 0.08 8.40
CA ARG A 40 -1.28 -1.13 8.62
C ARG A 40 -2.74 -0.87 8.26
N HIS A 41 -3.31 0.24 8.73
CA HIS A 41 -4.67 0.64 8.39
C HIS A 41 -4.88 0.84 6.87
N ALA A 42 -3.87 1.29 6.13
CA ALA A 42 -3.97 1.41 4.68
C ALA A 42 -4.05 0.04 3.98
N VAL A 43 -3.27 -0.94 4.42
CA VAL A 43 -3.39 -2.33 3.92
C VAL A 43 -4.77 -2.91 4.25
N GLU A 44 -5.25 -2.71 5.48
CA GLU A 44 -6.57 -3.16 5.90
C GLU A 44 -7.69 -2.47 5.13
N ALA A 45 -7.56 -1.17 4.84
CA ALA A 45 -8.53 -0.43 4.02
C ALA A 45 -8.61 -0.95 2.59
N ALA A 46 -7.48 -1.33 1.97
CA ALA A 46 -7.49 -1.99 0.67
C ALA A 46 -8.31 -3.30 0.72
N ARG A 47 -8.13 -4.10 1.78
CA ARG A 47 -8.88 -5.35 1.98
C ARG A 47 -10.35 -5.11 2.33
N ALA A 48 -10.67 -4.08 3.09
CA ALA A 48 -12.05 -3.72 3.45
C ALA A 48 -12.84 -3.24 2.21
N TRP A 49 -12.19 -2.47 1.33
CA TRP A 49 -12.79 -2.06 0.07
C TRP A 49 -13.12 -3.26 -0.83
N LEU A 50 -12.22 -4.26 -0.91
CA LEU A 50 -12.48 -5.51 -1.63
C LEU A 50 -13.70 -6.28 -1.12
N ARG A 51 -14.03 -6.13 0.17
CA ARG A 51 -15.20 -6.75 0.80
C ARG A 51 -16.46 -5.89 0.71
N GLY A 52 -16.38 -4.69 0.13
CA GLY A 52 -17.48 -3.74 0.06
C GLY A 52 -17.82 -3.08 1.40
N GLU A 53 -16.90 -3.10 2.37
CA GLU A 53 -17.14 -2.58 3.73
C GLU A 53 -16.90 -1.07 3.83
N ILE A 54 -16.10 -0.51 2.91
CA ILE A 54 -15.78 0.91 2.88
C ILE A 54 -15.86 1.45 1.45
N GLU A 55 -16.14 2.74 1.36
CA GLU A 55 -16.14 3.49 0.11
C GLU A 55 -14.72 3.83 -0.34
N VAL A 56 -14.57 4.08 -1.66
CA VAL A 56 -13.30 4.55 -2.25
C VAL A 56 -12.74 5.78 -1.53
N ALA A 57 -13.60 6.68 -1.06
CA ALA A 57 -13.19 7.87 -0.31
C ALA A 57 -12.47 7.52 1.01
N GLN A 58 -12.95 6.52 1.74
CA GLN A 58 -12.34 6.06 3.00
C GLN A 58 -11.00 5.36 2.72
N ALA A 59 -10.92 4.54 1.67
CA ALA A 59 -9.67 3.94 1.23
C ALA A 59 -8.62 5.01 0.84
N ARG A 60 -9.04 6.08 0.13
CA ARG A 60 -8.16 7.22 -0.21
C ARG A 60 -7.68 7.98 1.03
N ALA A 61 -8.53 8.15 2.05
CA ALA A 61 -8.12 8.77 3.29
C ALA A 61 -7.05 7.94 4.02
N ALA A 62 -7.22 6.62 4.10
CA ALA A 62 -6.20 5.72 4.64
C ALA A 62 -4.89 5.77 3.83
N ALA A 63 -4.99 5.88 2.49
CA ALA A 63 -3.83 6.06 1.62
C ALA A 63 -3.04 7.33 1.97
N MET A 64 -3.72 8.47 2.16
CA MET A 64 -3.07 9.73 2.57
C MET A 64 -2.44 9.62 3.96
N ALA A 65 -3.10 8.94 4.90
CA ALA A 65 -2.51 8.73 6.22
C ALA A 65 -1.20 7.92 6.14
N ALA A 66 -1.14 6.88 5.29
CA ALA A 66 0.08 6.13 5.02
C ALA A 66 1.14 6.95 4.28
N HIS A 67 0.75 7.88 3.40
CA HIS A 67 1.66 8.85 2.79
C HIS A 67 2.36 9.70 3.87
N ASP A 68 1.59 10.26 4.80
CA ASP A 68 2.14 11.08 5.89
C ASP A 68 3.06 10.26 6.81
N ALA A 69 2.74 8.98 7.02
CA ALA A 69 3.61 8.05 7.74
C ALA A 69 4.93 7.81 7.01
N ALA A 70 4.90 7.66 5.68
CA ALA A 70 6.10 7.55 4.86
C ALA A 70 6.97 8.80 4.96
N GLN A 71 6.37 9.99 4.97
CA GLN A 71 7.10 11.26 5.13
C GLN A 71 7.76 11.37 6.51
N ALA A 72 7.16 10.78 7.55
CA ALA A 72 7.70 10.77 8.91
C ALA A 72 8.74 9.66 9.17
N ALA A 73 8.89 8.67 8.28
CA ALA A 73 9.84 7.57 8.42
C ALA A 73 11.30 8.06 8.27
N GLN A 74 12.20 7.52 9.09
CA GLN A 74 13.63 7.85 9.09
C GLN A 74 14.38 6.99 8.08
N SER A 75 14.21 5.66 8.14
CA SER A 75 14.87 4.74 7.22
C SER A 75 14.21 4.72 5.85
N ALA A 76 15.02 4.45 4.82
CA ALA A 76 14.52 4.27 3.47
C ALA A 76 13.54 3.09 3.39
N ALA A 77 13.89 1.95 4.02
CA ALA A 77 13.06 0.76 4.05
C ALA A 77 11.67 1.00 4.66
N ALA A 78 11.60 1.69 5.80
CA ALA A 78 10.31 2.06 6.42
C ALA A 78 9.51 3.00 5.51
N ARG A 79 10.16 4.02 4.94
CA ARG A 79 9.51 4.94 3.99
C ARG A 79 8.91 4.19 2.80
N SER A 80 9.67 3.31 2.17
CA SER A 80 9.22 2.50 1.04
C SER A 80 8.09 1.55 1.43
N ALA A 81 8.15 0.93 2.61
CA ALA A 81 7.06 0.07 3.11
C ALA A 81 5.75 0.87 3.32
N ALA A 82 5.82 2.07 3.90
CA ALA A 82 4.66 2.94 4.04
C ALA A 82 4.12 3.43 2.68
N ARG A 83 4.98 3.72 1.70
CA ARG A 83 4.57 4.01 0.32
C ARG A 83 3.90 2.81 -0.36
N ALA A 84 4.36 1.59 -0.09
CA ALA A 84 3.69 0.39 -0.59
C ALA A 84 2.24 0.31 -0.07
N ALA A 85 2.05 0.56 1.23
CA ALA A 85 0.73 0.61 1.85
C ALA A 85 -0.17 1.74 1.33
N GLU A 86 0.37 2.96 1.14
CA GLU A 86 -0.33 4.07 0.48
C GLU A 86 -0.90 3.62 -0.87
N HIS A 87 -0.05 3.03 -1.71
CA HIS A 87 -0.47 2.61 -3.05
C HIS A 87 -1.41 1.39 -3.02
N ALA A 88 -1.31 0.51 -2.03
CA ALA A 88 -2.30 -0.57 -1.85
C ALA A 88 -3.70 0.01 -1.63
N ALA A 89 -3.87 0.91 -0.65
CA ALA A 89 -5.15 1.56 -0.38
C ALA A 89 -5.65 2.39 -1.58
N ALA A 90 -4.76 3.15 -2.23
CA ALA A 90 -5.11 3.97 -3.38
C ALA A 90 -5.50 3.16 -4.63
N THR A 91 -5.24 1.85 -4.65
CA THR A 91 -5.71 0.98 -5.73
C THR A 91 -7.23 0.97 -5.78
N ALA A 92 -7.95 1.12 -4.66
CA ALA A 92 -9.41 1.29 -4.65
C ALA A 92 -9.91 2.44 -5.55
N HIS A 93 -9.12 3.51 -5.69
CA HIS A 93 -9.47 4.63 -6.57
C HIS A 93 -9.26 4.31 -8.04
N VAL A 94 -8.05 3.83 -8.39
CA VAL A 94 -7.70 3.43 -9.75
C VAL A 94 -6.65 2.32 -9.73
N ALA A 95 -6.83 1.29 -10.56
CA ALA A 95 -6.04 0.06 -10.49
C ALA A 95 -4.54 0.24 -10.81
N SER A 96 -4.14 1.36 -11.45
CA SER A 96 -2.74 1.65 -11.79
C SER A 96 -1.82 1.80 -10.57
N HIS A 97 -2.39 2.03 -9.37
CA HIS A 97 -1.64 2.08 -8.12
C HIS A 97 -1.08 0.71 -7.71
N ALA A 98 -1.68 -0.41 -8.14
CA ALA A 98 -1.22 -1.74 -7.75
C ALA A 98 0.23 -2.01 -8.14
N LYS A 99 0.62 -1.62 -9.36
CA LYS A 99 2.01 -1.74 -9.83
C LYS A 99 2.97 -0.89 -8.99
N LYS A 100 2.53 0.29 -8.52
CA LYS A 100 3.34 1.15 -7.64
C LYS A 100 3.50 0.51 -6.26
N ALA A 101 2.44 -0.08 -5.71
CA ALA A 101 2.51 -0.79 -4.42
C ALA A 101 3.56 -1.90 -4.46
N ALA A 102 3.54 -2.74 -5.48
CA ALA A 102 4.52 -3.81 -5.67
C ALA A 102 5.95 -3.29 -5.88
N SER A 103 6.12 -2.21 -6.66
CA SER A 103 7.45 -1.60 -6.85
C SER A 103 8.04 -1.03 -5.57
N TYR A 104 7.22 -0.42 -4.71
CA TYR A 104 7.68 0.07 -3.41
C TYR A 104 7.95 -1.06 -2.42
N ALA A 105 7.20 -2.16 -2.49
CA ALA A 105 7.47 -3.35 -1.69
C ALA A 105 8.86 -3.95 -2.04
N ASP A 106 9.14 -4.21 -3.33
CA ASP A 106 10.47 -4.67 -3.77
C ASP A 106 11.58 -3.70 -3.34
N ARG A 107 11.34 -2.39 -3.46
CA ARG A 107 12.27 -1.37 -3.00
C ARG A 107 12.53 -1.45 -1.49
N ALA A 108 11.47 -1.63 -0.68
CA ALA A 108 11.59 -1.75 0.77
C ALA A 108 12.41 -2.96 1.17
N GLU A 109 12.21 -4.12 0.52
CA GLU A 109 13.00 -5.33 0.76
C GLU A 109 14.49 -5.10 0.46
N ARG A 110 14.82 -4.48 -0.67
CA ARG A 110 16.21 -4.14 -1.04
C ARG A 110 16.87 -3.19 -0.04
N GLU A 111 16.15 -2.16 0.39
CA GLU A 111 16.62 -1.18 1.36
C GLU A 111 16.75 -1.80 2.77
N GLY A 112 15.93 -2.79 3.11
CA GLY A 112 16.00 -3.53 4.37
C GLY A 112 17.15 -4.54 4.42
N ALA A 113 17.52 -5.13 3.28
CA ALA A 113 18.62 -6.08 3.17
C ALA A 113 20.01 -5.40 3.17
N GLY A 114 20.11 -4.15 2.71
CA GLY A 114 21.37 -3.41 2.62
C GLY A 114 21.84 -2.73 3.92
N GLY A 115 21.10 -2.89 5.03
CA GLY A 115 21.41 -2.27 6.32
C GLY A 115 21.88 -3.24 7.41
N SER A 116 22.31 -4.46 7.04
CA SER A 116 22.91 -5.45 7.96
C SER A 116 24.42 -5.44 7.90
#